data_AF-A0A5M6IC84-F1
#
_entry.id   AF-A0A5M6IC84-F1
#
_cell.length_a   1.000
_cell.length_b   1.000
_cell.length_c   1.000
_cell.angle_alpha   90.00
_cell.angle_beta   90.00
_cell.angle_gamma   90.00
#
_symmetry.space_group_name_H-M   'P 1'
#
loop_
_entity.id
_entity.type
_entity.pdbx_description
1 polymer ?
#
loop_
_entity_poly.entity_id
_entity_poly.type
_entity_poly.pdbx_seq_one_letter_code
_entity_poly.pdbx_strand_id
1 'polypeptide(L)' 'MQAVAHVINLWRVRARSRAQLRTLDDRMLRDIGMSPDAADSEVRKPFWVA' A
#
# COMPACT_ATOMS: atom_id res chain seq x y z
N MET A 1 -12.20 -21.83 9.54
CA MET A 1 -10.85 -21.68 8.95
C MET A 1 -10.71 -20.57 7.90
N GLN A 2 -11.78 -20.04 7.29
CA GLN A 2 -11.70 -19.03 6.21
C GLN A 2 -11.14 -17.64 6.64
N ALA A 3 -11.39 -17.21 7.88
CA ALA A 3 -11.05 -15.84 8.32
C ALA A 3 -9.54 -15.56 8.40
N VAL A 4 -8.74 -16.52 8.89
CA VAL A 4 -7.28 -16.35 9.03
C VAL A 4 -6.61 -16.24 7.67
N ALA A 5 -7.00 -17.10 6.72
CA ALA A 5 -6.50 -17.05 5.35
C ALA A 5 -6.82 -15.70 4.67
N HIS A 6 -8.02 -15.16 4.92
CA HIS A 6 -8.42 -13.86 4.40
C HIS A 6 -7.55 -12.72 4.97
N VAL A 7 -7.32 -12.72 6.29
CA VAL A 7 -6.47 -11.71 6.95
C VAL A 7 -5.03 -11.76 6.44
N ILE A 8 -4.46 -12.97 6.30
CA ILE A 8 -3.12 -13.15 5.73
C ILE A 8 -3.07 -12.64 4.28
N ASN A 9 -4.09 -12.93 3.48
CA ASN A 9 -4.13 -12.45 2.10
C ASN A 9 -4.21 -10.91 2.03
N LEU A 10 -5.01 -10.29 2.89
CA LEU A 10 -5.10 -8.83 3.00
C LEU A 10 -3.73 -8.22 3.35
N TRP A 11 -3.03 -8.80 4.32
CA TRP A 11 -1.68 -8.36 4.70
C TRP A 11 -0.68 -8.48 3.55
N ARG A 12 -0.72 -9.58 2.78
CA ARG A 12 0.12 -9.76 1.59
C ARG A 12 -0.17 -8.72 0.52
N VAL A 13 -1.45 -8.43 0.27
CA VAL A 13 -1.87 -7.41 -0.70
C VAL A 13 -1.35 -6.03 -0.26
N ARG A 14 -1.56 -5.64 1.00
CA ARG A 14 -1.08 -4.36 1.54
C ARG A 14 0.43 -4.21 1.43
N ALA A 15 1.19 -5.23 1.82
CA ALA A 15 2.64 -5.22 1.72
C ALA A 15 3.10 -5.03 0.27
N ARG A 16 2.49 -5.76 -0.68
CA ARG A 16 2.80 -5.63 -2.11
C ARG A 16 2.44 -4.25 -2.66
N SER A 17 1.24 -3.75 -2.37
CA SER A 17 0.77 -2.45 -2.86
C SER A 17 1.64 -1.31 -2.35
N ARG A 18 2.04 -1.33 -1.07
CA ARG A 18 2.94 -0.31 -0.50
C ARG A 18 4.35 -0.41 -1.08
N ALA A 19 4.85 -1.62 -1.33
CA ALA A 19 6.13 -1.80 -2.03
C ALA A 19 6.10 -1.24 -3.46
N GLN A 20 4.98 -1.42 -4.18
CA GLN A 20 4.79 -0.82 -5.51
C GLN A 20 4.65 0.70 -5.45
N LEU A 21 3.94 1.22 -4.45
CA LEU A 21 3.76 2.66 -4.27
C LEU A 21 5.11 3.37 -4.06
N ARG A 22 6.07 2.73 -3.38
CA ARG A 22 7.44 3.24 -3.21
C ARG A 22 8.24 3.38 -4.50
N THR A 23 7.88 2.66 -5.55
CA THR A 23 8.62 2.68 -6.82
C THR A 23 8.06 3.70 -7.81
N LEU A 24 6.93 4.34 -7.49
CA LEU A 24 6.33 5.35 -8.36
C LEU A 24 7.07 6.68 -8.22
N ASP A 25 7.33 7.34 -9.34
CA ASP A 25 7.82 8.72 -9.35
C ASP A 25 6.67 9.73 -9.17
N ASP A 26 7.03 10.99 -8.93
CA ASP A 26 6.08 12.08 -8.71
C ASP A 26 5.06 12.27 -9.84
N ARG A 27 5.44 11.98 -11.08
CA ARG A 27 4.52 12.11 -12.23
C ARG A 27 3.50 10.98 -12.19
N MET A 28 3.94 9.74 -11.97
CA MET A 28 3.06 8.58 -11.83
C MET A 28 2.08 8.76 -10.65
N LEU A 29 2.57 9.30 -9.52
CA LEU A 29 1.73 9.63 -8.37
C LEU A 29 0.65 10.66 -8.73
N ARG A 30 1.02 11.74 -9.45
CA ARG A 30 0.07 12.73 -9.95
C ARG A 30 -0.94 12.16 -10.95
N ASP A 31 -0.50 11.25 -11.83
CA ASP A 31 -1.37 10.61 -12.82
C ASP A 31 -2.48 9.76 -12.15
N ILE A 32 -2.23 9.21 -10.95
CA ILE A 32 -3.24 8.51 -10.13
C ILE A 32 -3.92 9.42 -9.10
N GLY A 33 -3.67 10.73 -9.13
CA GLY A 33 -4.27 11.70 -8.21
C GLY A 33 -3.75 11.65 -6.78
N MET A 34 -2.55 11.12 -6.55
CA MET A 34 -1.92 11.03 -5.23
C MET A 34 -0.75 12.02 -5.12
N SER A 35 -0.65 12.70 -3.97
CA SER A 35 0.50 13.55 -3.66
C SER A 35 1.68 12.73 -3.10
N PRO A 36 2.94 13.19 -3.25
CA PRO A 36 4.10 12.50 -2.68
C PRO A 36 4.01 12.29 -1.16
N ASP A 37 3.47 13.27 -0.41
CA ASP A 37 3.27 13.17 1.04
C ASP A 37 2.22 12.12 1.42
N ALA A 38 1.14 12.00 0.65
CA ALA A 38 0.12 10.98 0.85
C ALA A 38 0.67 9.58 0.55
N ALA A 39 1.46 9.45 -0.53
CA ALA A 39 2.11 8.20 -0.89
C ALA A 39 3.10 7.75 0.19
N ASP A 40 3.95 8.66 0.66
CA ASP A 40 4.90 8.40 1.74
C ASP A 40 4.20 8.02 3.06
N SER A 41 3.10 8.70 3.39
CA SER A 41 2.27 8.35 4.55
C SER A 41 1.67 6.94 4.43
N GLU A 42 1.15 6.57 3.25
CA GLU A 42 0.57 5.24 3.01
C GLU A 42 1.63 4.14 3.07
N VAL A 43 2.83 4.38 2.51
CA VAL A 43 3.95 3.44 2.52
C VAL A 43 4.41 3.10 3.94
N ARG A 44 4.39 4.07 4.85
CA ARG A 44 4.84 3.89 6.25
C ARG A 44 3.84 3.10 7.11
N LYS A 45 2.62 2.88 6.64
CA LYS A 45 1.62 2.12 7.40
C LYS A 45 2.06 0.66 7.56
N PRO A 46 2.00 0.09 8.78
CA PRO A 46 2.22 -1.33 8.97
C PRO A 46 1.22 -2.16 8.17
N PHE A 47 1.66 -3.28 7.57
CA PHE A 47 0.81 -4.11 6.69
C PHE A 47 -0.42 -4.71 7.41
N TRP A 48 -0.36 -4.82 8.75
CA TRP A 48 -1.45 -5.35 9.56
C TRP A 48 -2.53 -4.32 9.92
N VAL A 49 -2.26 -3.02 9.75
CA VAL A 49 -3.19 -1.94 10.10
C VAL A 49 -4.02 -1.52 8.89
N ALA A 50 -5.30 -1.24 9.14
CA ALA A 50 -6.23 -0.68 8.15
C ALA A 50 -5.98 0.81 7.92
#